data_AF-A0A653CAD1-F1
#
_entry.id   AF-A0A653CAD1-F1
#
_cell.length_a   1.000
_cell.length_b   1.000
_cell.length_c   1.000
_cell.angle_alpha   90.00
_cell.angle_beta   90.00
_cell.angle_gamma   90.00
#
_symmetry.space_group_name_H-M   'P 1'
#
loop_
_entity.id
_entity.type
_entity.pdbx_description
1 polymer ?
#
loop_
_entity_poly.entity_id
_entity_poly.type
_entity_poly.pdbx_seq_one_letter_code
_entity_poly.pdbx_strand_id
1 'polypeptide(L)'
;MLWALELVETHQGKAYEDCTADLQVDMITGAIIEAVATCLCRLVSRTLSETEARLSNVFDAFFGTTMVVLAFNFSGGYFNPALATSLKLGCEGNDFVEHMVVYWLGATLGSLASVFIFKTNWFQDKIQKLQAKDKEE
;
A
#
# COMPACT_ATOMS: atom_id res chain seq x y z
N MET A 1 -16.87 -12.58 -8.03
CA MET A 1 -18.04 -13.51 -7.97
C MET A 1 -19.26 -12.89 -7.30
N LEU A 2 -19.17 -12.31 -6.09
CA LEU A 2 -20.33 -11.67 -5.44
C LEU A 2 -20.94 -10.50 -6.24
N TRP A 3 -20.10 -9.69 -6.90
CA TRP A 3 -20.53 -8.58 -7.75
C TRP A 3 -21.31 -9.04 -9.00
N ALA A 4 -21.10 -10.29 -9.46
CA ALA A 4 -21.82 -10.83 -10.61
C ALA A 4 -23.26 -11.27 -10.28
N LEU A 5 -23.63 -11.33 -8.99
CA LEU A 5 -24.98 -11.66 -8.54
C LEU A 5 -25.94 -10.46 -8.59
N GLU A 6 -25.43 -9.24 -8.84
CA GLU A 6 -26.21 -8.01 -9.03
C GLU A 6 -27.31 -7.75 -7.98
N LEU A 7 -27.06 -8.13 -6.71
CA LEU A 7 -28.06 -8.09 -5.63
C LEU A 7 -28.51 -6.68 -5.22
N VAL A 8 -27.79 -5.64 -5.65
CA VAL A 8 -28.09 -4.23 -5.37
C VAL A 8 -27.95 -3.47 -6.69
N GLU A 9 -28.80 -2.46 -6.93
CA GLU A 9 -28.81 -1.67 -8.17
C GLU A 9 -27.42 -1.09 -8.51
N THR A 10 -26.62 -0.71 -7.50
CA THR A 10 -25.25 -0.20 -7.70
C THR A 10 -24.26 -1.22 -8.26
N HIS A 11 -24.57 -2.52 -8.22
CA HIS A 11 -23.72 -3.59 -8.74
C HIS A 11 -24.07 -3.99 -10.18
N GLN A 12 -25.20 -3.55 -10.72
CA GLN A 12 -25.61 -3.93 -12.08
C GLN A 12 -24.54 -3.56 -13.10
N GLY A 13 -24.11 -4.53 -13.91
CA GLY A 13 -23.07 -4.35 -14.93
C GLY A 13 -21.64 -4.19 -14.42
N LYS A 14 -21.42 -3.90 -13.13
CA LYS A 14 -20.08 -3.64 -12.57
C LYS A 14 -19.12 -4.83 -12.63
N ALA A 15 -19.66 -6.04 -12.60
CA ALA A 15 -18.85 -7.26 -12.73
C ALA A 15 -18.35 -7.51 -14.16
N TYR A 16 -18.94 -6.84 -15.15
CA TYR A 16 -18.68 -7.03 -16.58
C TYR A 16 -18.14 -5.76 -17.25
N GLU A 17 -17.81 -4.71 -16.48
CA GLU A 17 -17.13 -3.54 -17.02
C GLU A 17 -15.74 -3.92 -17.50
N ASP A 18 -15.34 -3.37 -18.64
CA ASP A 18 -13.99 -3.54 -19.18
C ASP A 18 -12.97 -2.99 -18.17
N CYS A 19 -11.99 -3.82 -17.85
CA CYS A 19 -10.96 -3.46 -16.89
C CYS A 19 -9.76 -2.83 -17.57
N THR A 20 -9.35 -1.66 -17.09
CA THR A 20 -8.11 -0.98 -17.48
C THR A 20 -7.08 -1.04 -16.36
N ALA A 21 -5.81 -1.08 -16.72
CA ALA A 21 -4.70 -1.00 -15.78
C ALA A 21 -4.55 0.43 -15.23
N ASP A 22 -4.26 0.56 -13.93
CA ASP A 22 -4.08 1.88 -13.27
C ASP A 22 -2.62 2.37 -13.30
N LEU A 23 -1.71 1.61 -13.93
CA LEU A 23 -0.34 2.06 -14.13
C LEU A 23 -0.30 3.11 -15.24
N GLN A 24 -0.09 4.36 -14.85
CA GLN A 24 -0.06 5.52 -15.76
C GLN A 24 1.36 6.08 -15.99
N VAL A 25 2.35 5.50 -15.30
CA VAL A 25 3.78 5.87 -15.41
C VAL A 25 4.60 4.70 -15.94
N ASP A 26 5.87 4.95 -16.24
CA ASP A 26 6.77 3.86 -16.65
C ASP A 26 6.92 2.80 -15.54
N MET A 27 7.20 1.57 -15.96
CA MET A 27 7.35 0.41 -15.09
C MET A 27 8.30 0.67 -13.91
N ILE A 28 9.45 1.32 -14.14
CA ILE A 28 10.44 1.52 -13.08
C ILE A 28 9.97 2.58 -12.07
N THR A 29 9.40 3.69 -12.53
CA THR A 29 8.82 4.72 -11.65
C THR A 29 7.66 4.13 -10.86
N GLY A 30 6.78 3.34 -11.49
CA GLY A 30 5.69 2.66 -10.80
C GLY A 30 6.20 1.74 -9.70
N ALA A 31 7.22 0.93 -9.99
CA ALA A 31 7.83 0.03 -9.01
C ALA A 31 8.48 0.80 -7.85
N ILE A 32 9.13 1.93 -8.11
CA ILE A 32 9.71 2.79 -7.07
C ILE A 32 8.61 3.39 -6.19
N ILE A 33 7.52 3.89 -6.78
CA ILE A 33 6.38 4.46 -6.04
C ILE A 33 5.78 3.39 -5.11
N GLU A 34 5.45 2.22 -5.64
CA GLU A 34 4.90 1.10 -4.88
C GLU A 34 5.86 0.64 -3.77
N ALA A 35 7.17 0.56 -4.04
CA ALA A 35 8.17 0.20 -3.04
C ALA A 35 8.28 1.23 -1.91
N VAL A 36 8.41 2.51 -2.25
CA VAL A 36 8.57 3.59 -1.26
C VAL A 36 7.32 3.72 -0.42
N ALA A 37 6.14 3.77 -1.03
CA ALA A 37 4.89 3.90 -0.31
C ALA A 37 4.60 2.67 0.55
N THR A 38 4.86 1.45 0.07
CA THR A 38 4.75 0.23 0.90
C THR A 38 5.68 0.31 2.10
N CYS A 39 6.93 0.73 1.89
CA CYS A 39 7.91 0.88 2.97
C CYS A 39 7.43 1.87 4.04
N LEU A 40 6.98 3.05 3.62
CA LEU A 40 6.48 4.10 4.53
C LEU A 40 5.25 3.63 5.30
N CYS A 41 4.26 3.06 4.63
CA CYS A 41 3.06 2.52 5.28
C CYS A 41 3.46 1.48 6.33
N ARG A 42 4.31 0.51 5.99
CA ARG A 42 4.75 -0.52 6.95
C ARG A 42 5.53 0.04 8.13
N LEU A 43 6.40 1.04 7.91
CA LEU A 43 7.15 1.70 8.98
C LEU A 43 6.21 2.47 9.93
N VAL A 44 5.27 3.22 9.38
CA VAL A 44 4.29 3.99 10.17
C VAL A 44 3.38 3.07 10.96
N SER A 45 2.77 2.07 10.33
CA SER A 45 1.91 1.09 11.02
C SER A 45 2.66 0.43 12.18
N ARG A 46 3.90 0.00 11.94
CA ARG A 46 4.71 -0.67 12.97
C ARG A 46 5.12 0.27 14.09
N THR A 47 5.48 1.51 13.77
CA THR A 47 5.83 2.52 14.78
C THR A 47 4.63 2.83 15.66
N LEU A 48 3.46 3.08 15.07
CA LEU A 48 2.22 3.36 15.81
C LEU A 48 1.77 2.18 16.67
N SER A 49 1.98 0.94 16.19
CA SER A 49 1.68 -0.27 16.96
C SER A 49 2.59 -0.42 18.19
N GLU A 50 3.86 -0.04 18.10
CA GLU A 50 4.82 -0.17 19.20
C GLU A 50 4.69 0.98 20.20
N THR A 51 4.28 2.18 19.77
CA THR A 51 4.08 3.31 20.69
C THR A 51 2.79 3.24 21.50
N GLU A 52 1.91 2.25 21.26
CA GLU A 52 0.61 2.10 21.93
C GLU A 52 -0.26 3.38 21.93
N ALA A 53 -0.14 4.20 20.87
CA ALA A 53 -0.84 5.47 20.80
C ALA A 53 -2.37 5.26 20.85
N ARG A 54 -3.08 6.08 21.63
CA ARG A 54 -4.53 5.96 21.89
C ARG A 54 -5.42 5.98 20.62
N LEU A 55 -4.89 6.48 19.50
CA LEU A 55 -5.55 6.55 18.19
C LEU A 55 -4.70 5.94 17.06
N SER A 56 -3.79 5.01 17.37
CA SER A 56 -2.88 4.38 16.41
C SER A 56 -3.59 3.88 15.14
N ASN A 57 -4.70 3.16 15.29
CA ASN A 57 -5.49 2.65 14.16
C ASN A 57 -6.07 3.75 13.27
N VAL A 58 -6.51 4.87 13.85
CA VAL A 58 -7.07 6.00 13.08
C VAL A 58 -5.98 6.68 12.27
N PHE A 59 -4.82 6.91 12.89
CA PHE A 59 -3.66 7.49 12.21
C PHE A 59 -3.10 6.57 11.12
N ASP A 60 -3.05 5.27 11.38
CA ASP A 60 -2.60 4.28 10.40
C ASP A 60 -3.53 4.24 9.17
N ALA A 61 -4.85 4.18 9.40
CA ALA A 61 -5.83 4.22 8.32
C ALA A 61 -5.78 5.53 7.54
N PHE A 62 -5.65 6.67 8.22
CA PHE A 62 -5.52 7.98 7.60
C PHE A 62 -4.27 8.09 6.73
N PHE A 63 -3.13 7.66 7.26
CA PHE A 63 -1.85 7.68 6.56
C PHE A 63 -1.87 6.76 5.33
N GLY A 64 -2.33 5.52 5.51
CA GLY A 64 -2.48 4.56 4.41
C GLY A 64 -3.39 5.10 3.32
N THR A 65 -4.56 5.63 3.67
CA THR A 65 -5.50 6.22 2.70
C THR A 65 -4.88 7.40 1.96
N THR A 66 -4.15 8.27 2.67
CA THR A 66 -3.46 9.40 2.06
C THR A 66 -2.39 8.92 1.07
N MET A 67 -1.62 7.89 1.41
CA MET A 67 -0.64 7.31 0.49
C MET A 67 -1.30 6.73 -0.77
N VAL A 68 -2.45 6.05 -0.63
CA VAL A 68 -3.22 5.54 -1.76
C VAL A 68 -3.66 6.69 -2.66
N VAL A 69 -4.24 7.76 -2.09
CA VAL A 69 -4.69 8.95 -2.85
C VAL A 69 -3.53 9.62 -3.57
N LEU A 70 -2.35 9.71 -2.95
CA LEU A 70 -1.15 10.29 -3.57
C LEU A 70 -0.62 9.44 -4.72
N ALA A 71 -0.68 8.11 -4.62
CA ALA A 71 -0.20 7.19 -5.64
C ALA A 71 -1.24 6.85 -6.72
N PHE A 72 -2.50 7.24 -6.51
CA PHE A 72 -3.66 6.82 -7.30
C PHE A 72 -3.48 7.06 -8.81
N ASN A 73 -3.10 8.28 -9.19
CA ASN A 73 -2.93 8.65 -10.61
C ASN A 73 -1.59 8.19 -11.22
N PHE A 74 -0.77 7.41 -10.49
CA PHE A 74 0.51 6.92 -10.98
C PHE A 74 0.52 5.39 -11.11
N SER A 75 0.22 4.69 -10.03
CA SER A 75 0.27 3.22 -9.94
C SER A 75 -1.04 2.60 -9.42
N GLY A 76 -2.07 3.40 -9.16
CA GLY A 76 -3.27 2.96 -8.44
C GLY A 76 -3.09 2.89 -6.92
N GLY A 77 -1.86 2.79 -6.41
CA GLY A 77 -1.56 2.84 -4.98
C GLY A 77 -2.02 1.59 -4.23
N TYR A 78 -1.62 0.41 -4.69
CA TYR A 78 -2.09 -0.86 -4.14
C TYR A 78 -1.32 -1.29 -2.91
N PHE A 79 0.01 -1.11 -2.91
CA PHE A 79 0.96 -1.45 -1.83
C PHE A 79 0.83 -2.89 -1.32
N ASN A 80 0.25 -3.77 -2.14
CA ASN A 80 -0.09 -5.13 -1.81
C ASN A 80 -0.20 -5.97 -3.10
N PRO A 81 0.72 -6.94 -3.30
CA PRO A 81 0.74 -7.75 -4.51
C PRO A 81 -0.56 -8.56 -4.73
N ALA A 82 -1.14 -9.10 -3.65
CA ALA A 82 -2.36 -9.90 -3.74
C ALA A 82 -3.56 -9.04 -4.15
N LEU A 83 -3.66 -7.82 -3.59
CA LEU A 83 -4.71 -6.87 -3.93
C LEU A 83 -4.61 -6.44 -5.40
N ALA A 84 -3.44 -5.97 -5.82
CA ALA A 84 -3.21 -5.55 -7.21
C ALA A 84 -3.50 -6.69 -8.19
N THR A 85 -3.06 -7.91 -7.87
CA THR A 85 -3.31 -9.09 -8.71
C THR A 85 -4.80 -9.42 -8.81
N SER A 86 -5.53 -9.36 -7.69
CA SER A 86 -6.96 -9.67 -7.67
C SER A 86 -7.83 -8.69 -8.45
N LEU A 87 -7.35 -7.45 -8.65
CA LEU A 87 -8.12 -6.37 -9.27
C LEU A 87 -7.67 -6.04 -10.70
N LYS A 88 -6.37 -6.17 -11.01
CA LYS A 88 -5.79 -5.58 -12.22
C LYS A 88 -4.98 -6.54 -13.10
N LEU A 89 -4.69 -7.76 -12.64
CA LEU A 89 -3.92 -8.70 -13.46
C LEU A 89 -4.75 -9.14 -14.67
N GLY A 90 -4.22 -8.90 -15.87
CA GLY A 90 -4.89 -9.24 -17.14
C GLY A 90 -5.86 -8.18 -17.64
N CYS A 91 -5.91 -7.00 -17.01
CA CYS A 91 -6.63 -5.84 -17.52
C CYS A 91 -5.87 -5.18 -18.69
N GLU A 92 -6.60 -4.46 -19.54
CA GLU A 92 -6.01 -3.82 -20.73
C GLU A 92 -5.09 -2.66 -20.32
N GLY A 93 -3.94 -2.55 -20.97
CA GLY A 93 -3.00 -1.42 -20.81
C GLY A 93 -1.72 -1.70 -20.01
N ASN A 94 -1.52 -2.92 -19.48
CA ASN A 94 -0.29 -3.28 -18.77
C ASN A 94 0.12 -4.73 -19.05
N ASP A 95 1.39 -4.97 -19.36
CA ASP A 95 1.90 -6.32 -19.58
C ASP A 95 2.04 -7.11 -18.27
N PHE A 96 2.01 -8.44 -18.39
CA PHE A 96 2.21 -9.33 -17.23
C PHE A 96 3.53 -9.03 -16.50
N VAL A 97 4.60 -8.76 -17.24
CA VAL A 97 5.92 -8.45 -16.67
C VAL A 97 5.89 -7.13 -15.91
N GLU A 98 5.28 -6.10 -16.49
CA GLU A 98 5.13 -4.80 -15.84
C GLU A 98 4.33 -4.94 -14.53
N HIS A 99 3.24 -5.71 -14.54
CA HIS A 99 2.47 -6.02 -13.32
C HIS A 99 3.33 -6.70 -12.25
N MET A 100 4.11 -7.71 -12.62
CA MET A 100 4.97 -8.43 -11.67
C MET A 100 6.08 -7.53 -11.12
N VAL A 101 6.71 -6.70 -11.95
CA VAL A 101 7.79 -5.81 -11.51
C VAL A 101 7.25 -4.72 -10.58
N VAL A 102 6.14 -4.08 -10.95
CA VAL A 102 5.58 -2.97 -10.17
C VAL A 102 4.96 -3.47 -8.86
N TYR A 103 3.98 -4.37 -8.94
CA TYR A 103 3.14 -4.70 -7.79
C TYR A 103 3.67 -5.85 -6.94
N TRP A 104 4.45 -6.77 -7.51
CA TRP A 104 5.09 -7.84 -6.74
C TRP A 104 6.48 -7.43 -6.28
N LEU A 105 7.42 -7.16 -7.21
CA LEU A 105 8.79 -6.82 -6.83
C LEU A 105 8.86 -5.50 -6.06
N GLY A 106 8.22 -4.43 -6.56
CA GLY A 106 8.19 -3.13 -5.88
C GLY A 106 7.66 -3.24 -4.44
N ALA A 107 6.42 -3.70 -4.27
CA ALA A 107 5.81 -3.80 -2.94
C ALA A 107 6.55 -4.76 -1.99
N THR A 108 7.07 -5.90 -2.47
CA THR A 108 7.84 -6.83 -1.62
C THR A 108 9.17 -6.22 -1.17
N LEU A 109 9.90 -5.55 -2.06
CA LEU A 109 11.13 -4.84 -1.72
C LEU A 109 10.85 -3.72 -0.71
N GLY A 110 9.78 -2.95 -0.90
CA GLY A 110 9.33 -1.93 0.05
C GLY A 110 9.06 -2.50 1.45
N SER A 111 8.33 -3.61 1.51
CA SER A 111 8.04 -4.32 2.76
C SER A 111 9.33 -4.83 3.45
N LEU A 112 10.23 -5.45 2.70
CA LEU A 112 11.52 -5.93 3.24
C LEU A 112 12.37 -4.77 3.75
N ALA A 113 12.49 -3.69 2.98
CA ALA A 113 13.21 -2.49 3.37
C ALA A 113 12.68 -1.91 4.68
N SER A 114 11.35 -1.89 4.87
CA SER A 114 10.74 -1.43 6.13
C SER A 114 11.22 -2.24 7.34
N VAL A 115 11.39 -3.56 7.20
CA VAL A 115 11.86 -4.43 8.28
C VAL A 115 13.31 -4.13 8.63
N PHE A 116 14.17 -3.94 7.62
CA PHE A 116 15.58 -3.62 7.85
C PHE A 116 15.75 -2.24 8.49
N ILE A 117 15.04 -1.23 7.97
CA ILE A 117 15.07 0.13 8.53
C ILE A 117 14.60 0.10 9.97
N PHE A 118 13.48 -0.58 10.24
CA PHE A 118 12.92 -0.68 11.58
C PHE A 118 13.91 -1.31 12.57
N LYS A 119 14.64 -2.36 12.16
CA LYS A 119 15.62 -3.05 13.02
C LYS A 119 16.91 -2.29 13.27
N THR A 120 17.15 -1.17 12.59
CA THR A 120 18.40 -0.43 12.76
C THR A 120 18.40 0.31 14.10
N ASN A 121 19.53 0.27 14.83
CA ASN A 121 19.66 0.84 16.19
C ASN A 121 19.18 2.30 16.27
N TRP A 122 19.59 3.15 15.33
CA TRP A 122 19.19 4.57 15.35
C TRP A 122 17.67 4.78 15.26
N PHE A 123 16.95 3.88 14.57
CA PHE A 123 15.50 3.96 14.41
C PHE A 123 14.81 3.48 15.68
N GLN A 124 15.29 2.38 16.26
CA GLN A 124 14.83 1.88 17.55
C GLN A 124 15.03 2.91 18.68
N ASP A 125 16.20 3.56 18.73
CA ASP A 125 16.49 4.61 19.71
C ASP A 125 15.52 5.79 19.59
N LYS A 126 15.09 6.13 18.37
CA LYS A 126 14.07 7.16 18.15
C LYS A 126 12.69 6.72 18.64
N ILE A 127 12.29 5.48 18.37
CA ILE A 127 11.00 4.94 18.83
C ILE A 127 10.94 4.93 20.36
N GLN A 128 11.99 4.47 21.02
CA GLN A 128 12.05 4.46 22.49
C GLN A 128 11.91 5.86 23.09
N LYS A 129 12.52 6.88 22.47
CA LYS A 129 12.36 8.28 22.89
C LYS A 129 10.93 8.78 22.70
N LEU A 130 10.26 8.39 21.60
CA LEU A 130 8.86 8.73 21.37
C LEU A 130 7.94 8.07 22.40
N GLN A 131 8.15 6.79 22.69
CA GLN A 131 7.43 6.06 23.74
C GLN A 131 7.61 6.68 25.13
N ALA A 132 8.81 7.13 25.47
CA ALA A 132 9.07 7.77 26.75
C ALA A 132 8.28 9.09 26.88
N LYS A 133 8.25 9.89 25.82
CA LYS A 133 7.51 11.15 25.80
C LYS A 133 6.00 10.95 25.93
N ASP A 134 5.43 9.97 25.22
CA ASP A 134 3.99 9.68 25.26
C ASP A 134 3.52 9.19 26.64
N LYS A 135 4.44 8.66 27.47
CA LYS A 135 4.16 8.24 28.86
C LYS A 135 4.30 9.35 29.89
N GLU A 136 4.95 10.46 29.54
CA GLU A 136 5.11 11.64 30.41
C GLU A 136 3.92 12.61 30.29
N GLU A 137 3.14 12.54 29.20
CA GLU A 137 1.91 13.30 28.94
C GLU A 137 0.65 12.60 29.49
#